data_AF-A0A4T3F2Z5-F1
#
_entry.id   AF-A0A4T3F2Z5-F1
#
_cell.length_a   1.000
_cell.length_b   1.000
_cell.length_c   1.000
_cell.angle_alpha   90.00
_cell.angle_beta   90.00
_cell.angle_gamma   90.00
#
_symmetry.space_group_name_H-M   'P 1'
#
loop_
_entity.id
_entity.type
_entity.pdbx_description
1 polymer ?
#
loop_
_entity_poly.entity_id
_entity_poly.type
_entity_poly.pdbx_seq_one_letter_code
_entity_poly.pdbx_strand_id
1 'polypeptide(L)' 'MLDWVRGRPSLAASPGSQYDRKILRLALLDPALQSDILTGRQPPSLTLENLKQIDIPICWYKQREVLGWPARS' A
#
# COMPACT_ATOMS: atom_id res chain seq x y z
N MET A 1 1.25 -15.61 7.76
CA MET A 1 0.43 -15.75 6.54
C MET A 1 -0.77 -14.83 6.68
N LEU A 2 -1.21 -14.17 5.61
CA LEU A 2 -2.36 -13.25 5.63
C LEU A 2 -3.64 -14.09 5.66
N ASP A 3 -4.42 -13.98 6.74
CA ASP A 3 -5.69 -14.69 6.93
C ASP A 3 -6.87 -13.74 6.74
N TRP A 4 -8.05 -14.25 6.40
CA TRP A 4 -9.26 -13.45 6.24
C TRP A 4 -10.25 -13.73 7.37
N VAL A 5 -10.42 -12.77 8.27
CA VAL A 5 -11.38 -12.87 9.39
C VAL A 5 -12.50 -11.87 9.17
N ARG A 6 -13.73 -12.37 9.01
CA ARG A 6 -14.94 -11.56 8.76
C ARG A 6 -14.79 -10.57 7.59
N GLY A 7 -14.14 -11.02 6.51
CA GLY A 7 -13.93 -10.20 5.31
C GLY A 7 -12.88 -9.11 5.45
N ARG A 8 -12.04 -9.15 6.50
CA ARG A 8 -10.90 -8.25 6.67
C ARG A 8 -9.60 -9.04 6.72
N PRO A 9 -8.52 -8.53 6.09
CA PRO A 9 -7.21 -9.14 6.22
C PRO A 9 -6.74 -9.05 7.67
N SER A 10 -6.25 -10.16 8.21
CA SER A 10 -5.75 -10.32 9.57
C SER A 10 -4.43 -11.08 9.57
N LEU A 11 -3.63 -10.88 10.61
CA LEU A 11 -2.38 -11.59 10.82
C LEU A 11 -2.46 -12.37 12.13
N ALA A 12 -2.19 -13.68 12.07
CA ALA A 12 -2.15 -14.54 13.24
C ALA A 12 -1.00 -14.20 14.21
N ALA A 13 0.05 -13.52 13.73
CA ALA A 13 1.19 -13.10 14.53
C ALA A 13 1.83 -11.82 13.96
N SER A 14 2.50 -11.06 14.83
CA SER A 14 3.30 -9.91 14.41
C SER A 14 4.42 -10.34 13.46
N PRO A 15 4.77 -9.51 12.45
CA PRO A 15 5.74 -9.90 11.44
C PRO A 15 7.15 -9.95 12.05
N GLY A 16 7.85 -11.06 11.80
CA GLY A 16 9.15 -11.35 12.42
C GLY A 16 10.28 -10.43 11.92
N SER A 17 10.17 -9.88 10.70
CA SER A 17 11.21 -9.04 10.11
C SER A 17 10.74 -7.61 9.78
N GLN A 18 11.69 -6.68 9.62
CA GLN A 18 11.40 -5.34 9.11
C GLN A 18 10.87 -5.38 7.66
N TYR A 19 11.32 -6.35 6.86
CA TYR A 19 10.86 -6.53 5.49
C TYR A 19 9.36 -6.86 5.46
N ASP A 20 8.91 -7.81 6.28
CA ASP A 20 7.50 -8.22 6.36
C ASP A 20 6.61 -7.06 6.83
N ARG A 21 7.09 -6.25 7.79
CA ARG A 21 6.39 -5.04 8.23
C ARG A 21 6.22 -4.02 7.10
N LYS A 22 7.23 -3.85 6.24
CA LYS A 22 7.13 -2.94 5.07
C LYS A 22 6.15 -3.48 4.02
N ILE A 23 6.19 -4.78 3.74
CA ILE A 23 5.25 -5.44 2.81
C ILE A 23 3.80 -5.28 3.30
N LEU A 24 3.54 -5.37 4.60
CA LEU A 24 2.18 -5.24 5.13
C LEU A 24 1.59 -3.84 5.02
N ARG A 25 2.42 -2.79 5.05
CA ARG A 25 1.94 -1.42 4.77
C ARG A 25 1.38 -1.29 3.36
N LEU A 26 1.85 -2.11 2.40
CA LEU A 26 1.32 -2.16 1.04
C LEU A 26 -0.14 -2.63 1.01
N ALA A 27 -0.52 -3.55 1.89
CA ALA A 27 -1.89 -4.06 1.96
C ALA A 27 -2.88 -2.99 2.47
N LEU A 28 -2.38 -1.91 3.08
CA LEU A 28 -3.18 -0.79 3.59
C LEU A 28 -3.26 0.40 2.62
N LEU A 29 -2.74 0.24 1.40
CA LEU A 29 -2.90 1.25 0.35
C LEU A 29 -4.39 1.46 0.01
N ASP A 30 -4.75 2.66 -0.43
CA ASP A 30 -6.05 2.95 -1.05
C ASP A 30 -6.37 1.86 -2.10
N PRO A 31 -7.54 1.18 -1.99
CA PRO A 31 -7.92 0.11 -2.92
C PRO A 31 -7.88 0.51 -4.40
N ALA A 32 -8.16 1.78 -4.73
CA ALA A 32 -8.06 2.27 -6.10
C ALA A 32 -6.60 2.31 -6.58
N LEU A 33 -5.67 2.67 -5.70
CA LEU A 33 -4.24 2.65 -5.99
C LEU A 33 -3.74 1.22 -6.20
N GLN A 34 -4.21 0.27 -5.38
CA GLN A 34 -3.89 -1.14 -5.56
C GLN A 34 -4.37 -1.65 -6.94
N SER A 35 -5.57 -1.27 -7.36
CA SER A 35 -6.09 -1.62 -8.70
C SER A 35 -5.24 -1.00 -9.82
N ASP A 36 -4.85 0.27 -9.69
CA ASP A 36 -3.98 0.93 -10.67
C ASP A 36 -2.60 0.28 -10.75
N ILE A 37 -2.03 -0.11 -9.60
CA ILE A 37 -0.76 -0.85 -9.55
C ILE A 37 -0.87 -2.19 -10.29
N LEU A 38 -1.90 -2.98 -9.97
CA LEU A 38 -2.13 -4.30 -10.59
C LEU A 38 -2.39 -4.22 -12.10
N THR A 39 -2.87 -3.06 -12.58
CA THR A 39 -3.14 -2.82 -14.00
C THR A 39 -2.03 -2.03 -14.70
N GLY A 40 -0.93 -1.73 -14.01
CA GLY A 40 0.22 -1.00 -14.57
C GLY A 40 -0.03 0.50 -14.80
N ARG A 41 -1.08 1.07 -14.21
CA ARG A 41 -1.41 2.51 -14.27
C ARG A 41 -0.81 3.34 -13.14
N GLN A 42 0.07 2.75 -12.34
CA GLN A 42 0.83 3.49 -11.32
C GLN A 42 1.73 4.56 -11.96
N PRO A 43 2.05 5.65 -11.24
CA PRO A 43 3.02 6.65 -11.68
C PRO A 43 4.35 5.99 -12.05
N PRO A 44 5.01 6.37 -13.16
CA PRO A 44 6.25 5.75 -13.60
C PRO A 44 7.40 5.85 -12.60
N SER A 45 7.37 6.89 -11.74
CA SER A 45 8.35 7.11 -10.67
C SER A 45 8.12 6.22 -9.44
N LEU A 46 7.00 5.50 -9.37
CA LEU A 46 6.66 4.66 -8.23
C LEU A 46 7.28 3.26 -8.37
N THR A 47 8.41 3.07 -7.71
CA THR A 47 9.06 1.75 -7.57
C THR A 47 8.81 1.18 -6.17
N LEU A 48 8.96 -0.14 -6.01
CA LEU A 48 8.91 -0.76 -4.68
C LEU A 48 9.96 -0.19 -3.74
N GLU A 49 11.14 0.16 -4.26
CA GLU A 49 12.22 0.77 -3.48
C GLU A 49 11.82 2.14 -2.94
N ASN A 50 11.28 3.01 -3.80
CA ASN A 50 10.80 4.34 -3.41
C ASN A 50 9.68 4.20 -2.39
N LEU A 51 8.75 3.29 -2.63
CA LEU A 51 7.60 3.07 -1.76
C LEU A 51 8.02 2.57 -0.36
N LYS A 52 9.09 1.77 -0.26
CA LYS A 52 9.68 1.34 1.02
C LYS A 52 10.35 2.47 1.83
N GLN A 53 10.61 3.62 1.22
CA GLN A 53 11.24 4.79 1.85
C GLN A 53 10.22 5.86 2.26
N ILE A 54 9.03 5.84 1.66
CA ILE A 54 7.96 6.80 1.94
C ILE A 54 7.24 6.43 3.24
N ASP A 55 7.03 7.41 4.12
CA ASP A 55 6.10 7.25 5.23
C ASP A 55 4.67 7.41 4.71
N ILE A 56 4.02 6.29 4.41
CA ILE A 56 2.70 6.27 3.79
C ILE A 56 1.65 6.71 4.83
N PRO A 57 0.93 7.83 4.59
CA PRO A 57 -0.11 8.30 5.49
C PRO A 57 -1.25 7.27 5.59
N ILE A 58 -1.91 7.18 6.75
CA ILE A 58 -3.09 6.31 6.89
C ILE A 58 -4.30 6.83 6.07
N CYS A 59 -4.37 8.16 5.86
CA CYS A 59 -5.43 8.79 5.09
C CYS A 59 -5.23 8.54 3.59
N TRP A 60 -6.16 7.82 2.96
CA TRP A 60 -6.09 7.48 1.53
C TRP A 60 -5.96 8.68 0.61
N TYR A 61 -6.68 9.77 0.86
CA TYR A 61 -6.55 10.99 0.07
C TYR A 61 -5.10 11.52 0.10
N LYS A 62 -4.46 11.50 1.27
CA LYS A 62 -3.04 11.88 1.42
C LYS A 62 -2.08 10.88 0.81
N GLN A 63 -2.42 9.58 0.78
CA GLN A 63 -1.61 8.59 0.06
C GLN A 63 -1.52 8.92 -1.42
N ARG A 64 -2.64 9.30 -2.06
CA ARG A 64 -2.65 9.65 -3.48
C ARG A 64 -1.73 10.83 -3.79
N GLU A 65 -1.77 11.87 -2.96
CA GLU A 65 -0.90 13.06 -3.08
C GLU A 65 0.58 12.66 -2.96
N VAL A 66 0.95 11.93 -1.90
CA VAL A 66 2.35 11.57 -1.62
C VAL A 66 2.91 10.57 -2.63
N LEU A 67 2.08 9.66 -3.13
CA LEU A 67 2.48 8.63 -4.09
C LEU A 67 2.40 9.11 -5.55
N GLY A 68 1.98 10.36 -5.79
CA GLY A 68 2.02 11.00 -7.11
C GLY A 68 0.87 10.64 -8.05
N TRP A 69 -0.27 10.17 -7.52
CA TRP A 69 -1.46 9.98 -8.35
C TRP A 69 -2.13 11.32 -8.67
N PRO A 70 -2.73 11.47 -9.87
CA PRO A 70 -3.48 12.66 -10.21
C PRO A 70 -4.68 12.82 -9.26
N ALA A 71 -4.98 14.08 -8.92
CA ALA A 71 -6.21 14.42 -8.22
C ALA A 71 -7.40 13.94 -9.07
N ARG A 72 -8.35 13.22 -8.45
CA ARG A 72 -9.60 12.90 -9.13
C ARG A 72 -10.40 14.20 -9.25
N SER A 73 -10.61 14.64 -10.49
CA SER A 73 -11.60 15.66 -10.85
C SER A 73 -13.03 15.17 -10.58
#